data_AF-A0A0F9AVR3-F1
#
_entry.id   AF-A0A0F9AVR3-F1
#
_cell.length_a   1.000
_cell.length_b   1.000
_cell.length_c   1.000
_cell.angle_alpha   90.00
_cell.angle_beta   90.00
_cell.angle_gamma   90.00
#
_symmetry.space_group_name_H-M   'P 1'
#
loop_
_entity.id
_entity.type
_entity.pdbx_description
1 polymer ?
#
loop_
_entity_poly.entity_id
_entity_poly.type
_entity_poly.pdbx_seq_one_letter_code
_entity_poly.pdbx_strand_id
1 'polypeptide(L)' 'MGMIKIETEGSFGHRKFAFSAQIGGHAQAVGEAILYLSKVILPEAIVKDHELHDNGVKPSNEDFSK' A
#
# COMPACT_ATOMS: atom_id res chain seq x y z
N MET A 1 4.26 27.62 1.62
CA MET A 1 4.72 26.26 1.96
C MET A 1 3.56 25.31 1.77
N GLY A 2 3.70 24.25 0.97
CA GLY A 2 2.59 23.32 0.71
C GLY A 2 2.56 22.15 1.71
N MET A 3 1.40 21.50 1.81
CA MET A 3 1.18 20.29 2.60
C MET A 3 0.80 19.13 1.66
N ILE A 4 1.36 17.96 1.91
CA ILE A 4 0.94 16.70 1.29
C ILE A 4 -0.03 16.04 2.25
N LYS A 5 -1.25 15.74 1.79
CA LYS A 5 -2.24 14.94 2.51
C LYS A 5 -2.40 13.61 1.78
N ILE A 6 -2.19 12.51 2.49
CA ILE A 6 -2.35 11.15 1.96
C ILE A 6 -3.54 10.53 2.67
N GLU A 7 -4.55 10.15 1.90
CA GLU A 7 -5.75 9.48 2.39
C GLU A 7 -5.80 8.08 1.78
N THR A 8 -5.73 7.06 2.61
CA THR A 8 -5.90 5.66 2.17
C THR A 8 -7.26 5.15 2.62
N GLU A 9 -7.99 4.51 1.71
CA GLU A 9 -9.26 3.85 1.97
C GLU A 9 -9.17 2.42 1.45
N GLY A 10 -9.35 1.44 2.35
CA GLY A 10 -9.37 0.03 1.97
C GLY A 10 -10.72 -0.37 1.35
N SER A 11 -10.69 -1.39 0.49
CA SER A 11 -11.86 -1.95 -0.21
C SER A 11 -12.97 -2.49 0.70
N PHE A 12 -12.70 -2.65 2.00
CA PHE A 12 -13.63 -3.14 3.01
C PHE A 12 -14.14 -2.04 3.96
N GLY A 13 -14.04 -0.76 3.59
CA GLY A 13 -14.73 0.36 4.26
C GLY A 13 -14.28 0.73 5.69
N HIS A 14 -13.44 -0.08 6.34
CA HIS A 14 -13.21 0.04 7.79
C HIS A 14 -11.95 0.80 8.21
N ARG A 15 -11.10 1.26 7.29
CA ARG A 15 -9.89 2.00 7.67
C ARG A 15 -9.61 3.15 6.70
N LYS A 16 -9.82 4.37 7.19
CA LYS A 16 -9.37 5.61 6.56
C LYS A 16 -8.18 6.15 7.36
N PHE A 17 -7.00 6.21 6.74
CA PHE A 17 -5.83 6.83 7.37
C PHE A 17 -5.52 8.12 6.63
N ALA A 18 -5.44 9.22 7.37
CA ALA A 18 -5.03 10.51 6.85
C ALA A 18 -3.67 10.89 7.46
N PHE A 19 -2.67 11.12 6.62
CA PHE A 19 -1.36 11.64 7.03
C PHE A 19 -1.12 12.98 6.35
N SER A 20 -0.68 13.99 7.10
CA SER A 20 -0.29 15.29 6.57
C SER A 20 1.18 15.58 6.87
N ALA A 21 1.92 16.04 5.86
CA ALA A 21 3.32 16.40 6.04
C ALA A 21 3.74 17.60 5.19
N GLN A 22 4.70 18.37 5.69
CA GLN A 22 5.16 19.62 5.09
C GLN A 22 6.13 19.35 3.93
N ILE A 23 5.97 20.06 2.81
CA ILE A 23 6.81 19.89 1.60
C ILE A 23 8.25 20.37 1.85
N GLY A 24 9.25 19.60 1.39
CA GLY A 24 10.66 20.01 1.33
C GLY A 24 11.68 19.16 2.12
N GLY A 25 11.35 17.94 2.55
CA GLY A 25 12.26 17.07 3.32
C GLY A 25 11.81 15.59 3.37
N HIS A 26 12.15 14.87 4.43
CA HIS A 26 11.78 13.44 4.65
C HIS A 26 10.28 13.15 4.38
N ALA A 27 9.42 14.11 4.67
CA ALA A 27 7.98 14.10 4.38
C ALA A 27 7.65 13.88 2.89
N GLN A 28 8.42 14.48 1.99
CA GLN A 28 8.23 14.31 0.55
C GLN A 28 8.66 12.92 0.10
N ALA A 29 9.80 12.41 0.59
CA ALA A 29 10.26 11.05 0.29
C ALA A 29 9.25 9.98 0.78
N VAL A 30 8.67 10.18 1.96
CA VAL A 30 7.59 9.33 2.47
C VAL A 30 6.35 9.40 1.58
N GLY A 31 5.96 10.60 1.13
CA GLY A 31 4.83 10.77 0.22
C GLY A 31 5.03 10.13 -1.14
N GLU A 32 6.22 10.28 -1.73
CA GLU A 32 6.61 9.64 -2.99
C GLU A 32 6.65 8.10 -2.85
N ALA A 33 7.18 7.58 -1.74
CA ALA A 33 7.20 6.15 -1.46
C ALA A 33 5.77 5.58 -1.33
N ILE A 34 4.88 6.25 -0.59
CA ILE A 34 3.49 5.81 -0.47
C ILE A 34 2.78 5.86 -1.83
N LEU A 35 3.03 6.91 -2.62
CA LEU A 35 2.46 7.03 -3.96
C LEU A 35 2.92 5.89 -4.88
N TYR A 36 4.22 5.55 -4.85
CA TYR A 36 4.78 4.44 -5.62
C TYR A 36 4.19 3.09 -5.18
N LEU A 37 4.18 2.83 -3.87
CA LEU A 37 3.60 1.61 -3.31
C LEU A 37 2.12 1.47 -3.69
N SER A 38 1.36 2.57 -3.65
CA SER A 38 -0.07 2.57 -3.97
C SER A 38 -0.37 2.43 -5.45
N LYS A 39 0.42 3.03 -6.35
CA LYS A 39 0.11 3.05 -7.79
C LYS A 39 0.74 1.91 -8.58
N VAL A 40 1.85 1.37 -8.11
CA VAL A 40 2.64 0.38 -8.85
C VAL A 40 2.59 -0.96 -8.13
N ILE A 41 3.13 -1.00 -6.91
CA ILE A 41 3.35 -2.26 -6.20
C ILE A 41 2.04 -2.93 -5.77
N LEU A 42 1.08 -2.18 -5.24
CA LEU A 42 -0.19 -2.75 -4.78
C LEU A 42 -0.99 -3.41 -5.92
N PRO A 43 -1.19 -2.75 -7.08
CA PRO A 43 -1.83 -3.39 -8.22
C PRO A 43 -1.10 -4.65 -8.70
N GLU A 44 0.23 -4.61 -8.83
CA GLU A 44 1.02 -5.77 -9.23
C GLU A 44 0.89 -6.93 -8.23
N ALA A 45 0.91 -6.63 -6.94
CA ALA A 45 0.73 -7.63 -5.88
C ALA A 45 -0.66 -8.28 -5.93
N ILE A 46 -1.72 -7.50 -6.17
CA ILE A 46 -3.10 -8.01 -6.29
C ILE A 46 -3.23 -8.91 -7.52
N VAL A 47 -2.68 -8.50 -8.66
CA VAL A 47 -2.71 -9.33 -9.88
C VAL A 47 -2.00 -10.65 -9.64
N LYS A 48 -0.80 -10.60 -9.04
CA LYS A 48 -0.03 -11.80 -8.72
C LYS A 48 -0.74 -12.71 -7.72
N ASP A 49 -1.42 -12.14 -6.73
CA ASP A 49 -2.21 -12.91 -5.76
C ASP A 49 -3.35 -13.68 -6.47
N HIS A 50 -4.08 -13.02 -7.38
CA HIS A 50 -5.09 -13.69 -8.20
C HIS A 50 -4.49 -14.78 -9.10
N GLU A 51 -3.36 -14.52 -9.76
CA GLU A 51 -2.68 -15.53 -10.59
C GLU A 51 -2.23 -16.76 -9.77
N LEU A 52 -1.67 -16.54 -8.58
CA LEU A 52 -1.26 -17.63 -7.69
C LEU A 52 -2.47 -18.41 -7.17
N HIS A 53 -3.56 -17.71 -6.84
CA HIS A 53 -4.82 -18.32 -6.45
C HIS A 53 -5.40 -19.22 -7.54
N ASP A 54 -5.46 -18.73 -8.79
CA ASP A 54 -5.96 -19.49 -9.94
C ASP A 54 -5.09 -20.72 -10.25
N ASN A 55 -3.78 -20.63 -9.98
CA ASN A 55 -2.85 -21.74 -10.10
C ASN A 55 -2.88 -22.72 -8.90
N GLY A 56 -3.76 -22.50 -7.91
CA GLY A 56 -3.89 -23.33 -6.72
C GLY A 56 -2.73 -23.21 -5.73
N VAL A 57 -1.85 -22.22 -5.91
CA VAL A 57 -0.73 -21.95 -5.01
C VAL A 57 -1.26 -21.17 -3.82
N LYS A 58 -1.37 -21.85 -2.67
CA LYS A 58 -1.78 -21.23 -1.41
C LYS A 58 -0.55 -20.65 -0.71
N PRO A 59 -0.66 -19.47 -0.06
CA PRO A 59 0.40 -18.96 0.79
C PRO A 59 0.69 -19.96 1.92
N SER A 60 1.98 -20.14 2.24
CA SER A 60 2.38 -20.99 3.36
C SER A 60 1.92 -20.36 4.67
N ASN A 61 1.42 -21.18 5.59
CA ASN A 61 1.10 -20.72 6.94
C ASN A 61 2.38 -20.41 7.75
N GLU A 62 3.55 -20.83 7.29
CA GLU A 62 4.84 -20.62 7.97
C GLU A 62 5.18 -19.14 8.15
N ASP A 63 4.70 -18.28 7.25
CA ASP A 63 4.92 -16.83 7.29
C ASP A 63 4.07 -16.11 8.36
N PHE A 64 3.00 -16.74 8.85
CA PHE A 64 2.07 -16.17 9.85
C PHE A 64 2.23 -16.75 11.25
N SER A 65 3.13 -17.74 11.43
CA SER A 65 3.34 -18.46 12.68
C SER A 65 4.48 -17.93 13.57
N LYS A 66 4.88 -16.66 13.41
CA LYS A 66 5.90 -16.01 14.27
C LYS A 66 5.29 -15.02 15.24
#